data_AF-A0A7S1IMC3-F1
#
_entry.id   AF-A0A7S1IMC3-F1
#
_cell.length_a   1.000
_cell.length_b   1.000
_cell.length_c   1.000
_cell.angle_alpha   90.00
_cell.angle_beta   90.00
_cell.angle_gamma   90.00
#
_symmetry.space_group_name_H-M   'P 1'
#
loop_
_entity.id
_entity.type
_entity.pdbx_description
1 polymer ?
#
loop_
_entity_poly.entity_id
_entity_poly.type
_entity_poly.pdbx_seq_one_letter_code
_entity_poly.pdbx_strand_id
1 'polypeptide(L)'
;AKEHGAVWQACTWHRAPGQLQLGHAQERLVTFDDGFAAFDVCREHGAFLVTAHTHLYSRTHLMANFTGLHVASRAQPLVLQRGRSFHAVVGTGGWGMHNFHPWYFNRDKKSDLSRLPRFFAAASCKELGLHPGALFCTYNVGGVLQRGKCEYIDIHDRQHDSFTVLAHPQEADYQFSQASTYECPPAAEAGALACCVIHPKDPQGRPSEALPAQIHAEVTVDEGRAGAVSVMPLRSDDWGASFHLCVVATERATVTLRVRPAQGPT
;
A
#
# COMPACT_ATOMS: atom_id res chain seq x y z
N ALA A 1 -23.23 11.72 -15.48
CA ALA A 1 -23.96 11.15 -14.32
C ALA A 1 -22.92 10.50 -13.41
N LYS A 2 -22.86 10.84 -12.13
CA LYS A 2 -22.00 10.13 -11.16
C LYS A 2 -22.65 8.78 -10.90
N GLU A 3 -22.05 7.69 -11.36
CA GLU A 3 -22.46 6.36 -10.89
C GLU A 3 -22.20 6.28 -9.39
N HIS A 4 -23.25 6.02 -8.61
CA HIS A 4 -23.15 5.71 -7.20
C HIS A 4 -22.59 4.29 -7.04
N GLY A 5 -21.28 4.12 -7.30
CA GLY A 5 -20.57 2.88 -7.03
C GLY A 5 -20.40 2.66 -5.52
N ALA A 6 -20.38 1.39 -5.09
CA ALA A 6 -20.01 1.05 -3.73
C ALA A 6 -18.57 1.53 -3.43
N VAL A 7 -18.39 2.24 -2.31
CA VAL A 7 -17.05 2.72 -1.86
C VAL A 7 -16.10 1.55 -1.64
N TRP A 8 -16.63 0.42 -1.16
CA TRP A 8 -15.88 -0.78 -0.91
C TRP A 8 -16.32 -1.87 -1.88
N GLN A 9 -15.35 -2.46 -2.55
CA GLN A 9 -15.57 -3.56 -3.46
C GLN A 9 -14.67 -4.72 -3.03
N ALA A 10 -15.26 -5.92 -2.98
CA ALA A 10 -14.58 -7.13 -2.58
C ALA A 10 -14.84 -8.22 -3.61
N CYS A 11 -13.79 -8.95 -3.96
CA CYS A 11 -13.92 -10.20 -4.68
C CYS A 11 -13.54 -11.36 -3.77
N THR A 12 -14.36 -12.41 -3.79
CA THR A 12 -14.12 -13.58 -2.98
C THR A 12 -14.29 -14.86 -3.77
N TRP A 13 -13.37 -15.79 -3.53
CA TRP A 13 -13.41 -17.13 -4.07
C TRP A 13 -12.93 -18.11 -3.01
N HIS A 14 -13.32 -19.37 -3.14
CA HIS A 14 -12.85 -20.37 -2.20
C HIS A 14 -11.33 -20.59 -2.31
N ARG A 15 -10.80 -20.73 -3.54
CA ARG A 15 -9.38 -21.02 -3.81
C ARG A 15 -8.68 -19.81 -4.42
N ALA A 16 -7.40 -19.65 -4.12
CA ALA A 16 -6.50 -18.73 -4.80
C ALA A 16 -5.59 -19.49 -5.78
N PRO A 17 -4.99 -18.82 -6.77
CA PRO A 17 -3.88 -19.37 -7.54
C PRO A 17 -2.76 -19.87 -6.63
N GLY A 18 -2.07 -20.95 -7.03
CA GLY A 18 -1.12 -21.66 -6.18
C GLY A 18 0.03 -20.79 -5.64
N GLN A 19 0.50 -19.81 -6.40
CA GLN A 19 1.56 -18.89 -5.96
C GLN A 19 1.12 -17.92 -4.85
N LEU A 20 -0.19 -17.68 -4.73
CA LEU A 20 -0.80 -16.86 -3.68
C LEU A 20 -1.21 -17.69 -2.45
N GLN A 21 -0.88 -18.99 -2.42
CA GLN A 21 -1.23 -19.92 -1.35
C GLN A 21 0.02 -20.54 -0.72
N LEU A 22 0.21 -20.34 0.59
CA LEU A 22 1.45 -20.73 1.29
C LEU A 22 1.45 -22.16 1.87
N GLY A 23 0.39 -22.96 1.73
CA GLY A 23 0.24 -24.24 2.45
C GLY A 23 0.15 -25.48 1.56
N HIS A 24 -0.22 -26.62 2.18
CA HIS A 24 -0.18 -27.97 1.60
C HIS A 24 -1.04 -28.23 0.35
N ALA A 25 -1.91 -27.30 -0.06
CA ALA A 25 -2.74 -27.44 -1.24
C ALA A 25 -2.06 -26.94 -2.52
N GLN A 26 -0.77 -27.23 -2.70
CA GLN A 26 -0.19 -27.36 -4.05
C GLN A 26 -0.54 -28.74 -4.66
N GLU A 27 -1.68 -29.33 -4.28
CA GLU A 27 -2.19 -30.53 -4.94
C GLU A 27 -2.50 -30.18 -6.39
N ARG A 28 -1.50 -30.47 -7.23
CA ARG A 28 -1.50 -30.29 -8.69
C ARG A 28 -1.70 -28.85 -9.13
N LEU A 29 -0.72 -28.37 -9.89
CA LEU A 29 -0.93 -27.51 -11.05
C LEU A 29 -2.40 -27.52 -11.52
N VAL A 30 -3.14 -26.54 -11.07
CA VAL A 30 -4.10 -25.83 -11.92
C VAL A 30 -3.41 -24.47 -12.00
N THR A 31 -2.54 -24.16 -12.97
CA THR A 31 -2.84 -24.13 -14.42
C THR A 31 -4.33 -24.00 -14.72
N PHE A 32 -5.02 -23.17 -13.94
CA PHE A 32 -5.80 -22.17 -14.62
C PHE A 32 -4.83 -21.01 -14.76
N ASP A 33 -4.18 -20.89 -15.92
CA ASP A 33 -3.70 -19.56 -16.35
C ASP A 33 -4.86 -18.53 -16.22
N ASP A 34 -6.11 -19.01 -16.29
CA ASP A 34 -7.37 -18.31 -16.07
C ASP A 34 -7.61 -17.84 -14.61
N GLY A 35 -6.94 -18.43 -13.61
CA GLY A 35 -7.20 -18.14 -12.19
C GLY A 35 -6.71 -16.75 -11.79
N PHE A 36 -5.61 -16.30 -12.39
CA PHE A 36 -5.14 -14.94 -12.21
C PHE A 36 -5.94 -13.91 -13.00
N ALA A 37 -6.55 -14.28 -14.13
CA ALA A 37 -7.40 -13.37 -14.89
C ALA A 37 -8.57 -12.86 -14.04
N ALA A 38 -9.22 -13.74 -13.26
CA ALA A 38 -10.27 -13.33 -12.32
C ALA A 38 -9.73 -12.36 -11.24
N PHE A 39 -8.51 -12.60 -10.76
CA PHE A 39 -7.86 -11.72 -9.78
C PHE A 39 -7.53 -10.35 -10.37
N ASP A 40 -7.01 -10.33 -11.60
CA ASP A 40 -6.65 -9.10 -12.31
C ASP A 40 -7.89 -8.29 -12.70
N VAL A 41 -9.02 -8.91 -13.06
CA VAL A 41 -10.31 -8.22 -13.22
C VAL A 41 -10.68 -7.47 -11.94
N CYS A 42 -10.63 -8.14 -10.79
CA CYS A 42 -10.96 -7.49 -9.51
C CYS A 42 -10.02 -6.33 -9.18
N ARG A 43 -8.72 -6.52 -9.44
CA ARG A 43 -7.71 -5.47 -9.31
C ARG A 43 -8.01 -4.28 -10.24
N GLU A 44 -8.39 -4.52 -11.49
CA GLU A 44 -8.70 -3.48 -12.49
C GLU A 44 -9.93 -2.65 -12.12
N HIS A 45 -10.84 -3.24 -11.35
CA HIS A 45 -11.96 -2.52 -10.75
C HIS A 45 -11.62 -1.86 -9.41
N GLY A 46 -10.47 -2.16 -8.80
CA GLY A 46 -10.03 -1.62 -7.51
C GLY A 46 -10.65 -2.32 -6.30
N ALA A 47 -11.23 -3.50 -6.50
CA ALA A 47 -11.71 -4.35 -5.42
C ALA A 47 -10.54 -5.05 -4.71
N PHE A 48 -10.65 -5.27 -3.40
CA PHE A 48 -9.72 -6.16 -2.67
C PHE A 48 -10.16 -7.63 -2.77
N LEU A 49 -9.22 -8.56 -2.57
CA LEU A 49 -9.46 -9.98 -2.78
C LEU A 49 -9.33 -10.76 -1.47
N VAL A 50 -10.30 -11.62 -1.17
CA VAL A 50 -10.26 -12.53 -0.02
C VAL A 50 -10.59 -13.95 -0.46
N THR A 51 -9.70 -14.89 -0.16
CA THR A 51 -9.93 -16.32 -0.41
C THR A 51 -9.73 -17.17 0.83
N ALA A 52 -10.02 -18.47 0.74
CA ALA A 52 -9.88 -19.43 1.83
C ALA A 52 -9.10 -20.68 1.37
N HIS A 53 -9.72 -21.86 1.50
CA HIS A 53 -9.22 -23.19 1.15
C HIS A 53 -8.03 -23.69 1.96
N THR A 54 -6.91 -22.96 1.99
CA THR A 54 -5.75 -23.37 2.79
C THR A 54 -5.85 -22.78 4.17
N HIS A 55 -5.78 -23.64 5.17
CA HIS A 55 -6.05 -23.30 6.57
C HIS A 55 -4.88 -22.59 7.25
N LEU A 56 -4.58 -21.40 6.75
CA LEU A 56 -3.59 -20.46 7.27
C LEU A 56 -4.02 -19.03 6.95
N TYR A 57 -3.27 -18.07 7.48
CA TYR A 57 -3.43 -16.66 7.15
C TYR A 57 -2.26 -16.18 6.29
N SER A 58 -2.56 -15.42 5.24
CA SER A 58 -1.55 -14.64 4.52
C SER A 58 -2.16 -13.43 3.84
N ARG A 59 -1.35 -12.41 3.59
CA ARG A 59 -1.74 -11.20 2.87
C ARG A 59 -0.60 -10.68 2.03
N THR A 60 -0.90 -10.23 0.82
CA THR A 60 0.07 -9.57 -0.05
C THR A 60 0.30 -8.11 0.35
N HIS A 61 1.37 -7.52 -0.16
CA HIS A 61 1.45 -6.07 -0.29
C HIS A 61 0.39 -5.56 -1.28
N LEU A 62 0.35 -4.24 -1.51
CA LEU A 62 -0.45 -3.69 -2.60
C LEU A 62 0.17 -4.15 -3.92
N MET A 63 -0.60 -4.88 -4.72
CA MET A 63 -0.21 -5.51 -5.98
C MET A 63 -0.63 -4.63 -7.16
N ALA A 64 0.28 -4.46 -8.12
CA ALA A 64 0.01 -3.86 -9.43
C ALA A 64 -0.47 -4.90 -10.44
N ASN A 65 -0.13 -6.17 -10.24
CA ASN A 65 -0.43 -7.28 -11.13
C ASN A 65 -0.32 -8.59 -10.33
N PHE A 66 -1.37 -9.41 -10.34
CA PHE A 66 -1.33 -10.70 -9.66
C PHE A 66 -0.68 -11.78 -10.52
N THR A 67 -0.94 -11.82 -11.83
CA THR A 67 -0.31 -12.77 -12.78
C THR A 67 1.22 -12.68 -12.73
N GLY A 68 1.77 -11.46 -12.79
CA GLY A 68 3.21 -11.20 -12.72
C GLY A 68 3.76 -11.07 -11.30
N LEU A 69 2.91 -11.16 -10.27
CA LEU A 69 3.29 -11.02 -8.85
C LEU A 69 4.05 -9.72 -8.53
N HIS A 70 3.67 -8.61 -9.17
CA HIS A 70 4.33 -7.31 -9.02
C HIS A 70 3.69 -6.47 -7.91
N VAL A 71 4.52 -6.02 -6.97
CA VAL A 71 4.11 -5.12 -5.89
C VAL A 71 4.07 -3.68 -6.40
N ALA A 72 2.90 -3.02 -6.26
CA ALA A 72 2.73 -1.59 -6.49
C ALA A 72 3.34 -0.75 -5.36
N SER A 73 3.09 -1.15 -4.11
CA SER A 73 3.56 -0.42 -2.93
C SER A 73 3.64 -1.33 -1.71
N ARG A 74 4.59 -1.04 -0.83
CA ARG A 74 4.72 -1.65 0.51
C ARG A 74 4.30 -0.70 1.63
N ALA A 75 3.94 0.54 1.29
CA ALA A 75 3.56 1.56 2.25
C ALA A 75 2.13 1.32 2.77
N GLN A 76 1.86 1.87 3.95
CA GLN A 76 0.54 2.01 4.52
C GLN A 76 0.06 3.46 4.33
N PRO A 77 -1.26 3.71 4.19
CA PRO A 77 -2.31 2.71 3.99
C PRO A 77 -2.21 2.01 2.63
N LEU A 78 -2.81 0.81 2.50
CA LEU A 78 -3.00 0.16 1.20
C LEU A 78 -4.04 0.94 0.40
N VAL A 79 -3.60 1.67 -0.63
CA VAL A 79 -4.48 2.49 -1.47
C VAL A 79 -5.08 1.63 -2.58
N LEU A 80 -6.34 1.25 -2.41
CA LEU A 80 -7.14 0.56 -3.42
C LEU A 80 -7.60 1.55 -4.48
N GLN A 81 -7.35 1.21 -5.74
CA GLN A 81 -7.81 1.97 -6.88
C GLN A 81 -7.76 1.07 -8.11
N ARG A 82 -8.29 1.52 -9.24
CA ARG A 82 -8.21 0.76 -10.48
C ARG A 82 -6.75 0.35 -10.75
N GLY A 83 -6.55 -0.94 -10.93
CA GLY A 83 -5.25 -1.54 -11.19
C GLY A 83 -4.36 -1.79 -9.96
N ARG A 84 -4.81 -1.46 -8.75
CA ARG A 84 -4.07 -1.69 -7.49
C ARG A 84 -4.95 -2.34 -6.43
N SER A 85 -4.51 -3.47 -5.92
CA SER A 85 -5.29 -4.25 -4.96
C SER A 85 -4.42 -5.09 -4.05
N PHE A 86 -4.95 -5.65 -2.97
CA PHE A 86 -4.28 -6.68 -2.18
C PHE A 86 -5.13 -7.95 -2.16
N HIS A 87 -4.47 -9.06 -1.88
CA HIS A 87 -5.12 -10.34 -1.66
C HIS A 87 -4.81 -10.86 -0.26
N ALA A 88 -5.80 -11.46 0.39
CA ALA A 88 -5.63 -12.18 1.64
C ALA A 88 -6.20 -13.60 1.55
N VAL A 89 -5.46 -14.57 2.08
CA VAL A 89 -5.95 -15.92 2.36
C VAL A 89 -6.36 -15.98 3.83
N VAL A 90 -7.63 -16.28 4.08
CA VAL A 90 -8.24 -16.37 5.41
C VAL A 90 -8.96 -17.72 5.52
N GLY A 91 -8.20 -18.81 5.45
CA GLY A 91 -8.76 -20.18 5.48
C GLY A 91 -8.97 -20.75 6.88
N THR A 92 -9.05 -19.91 7.91
CA THR A 92 -8.83 -20.30 9.31
C THR A 92 -10.11 -20.50 10.11
N GLY A 93 -11.22 -20.82 9.45
CA GLY A 93 -12.55 -20.91 10.06
C GLY A 93 -12.79 -22.08 11.03
N GLY A 94 -11.79 -22.92 11.35
CA GLY A 94 -11.90 -23.93 12.42
C GLY A 94 -11.39 -25.33 12.08
N TRP A 95 -11.22 -25.67 10.81
CA TRP A 95 -10.65 -26.97 10.43
C TRP A 95 -9.12 -26.91 10.42
N GLY A 96 -8.46 -27.99 10.86
CA GLY A 96 -7.05 -28.04 11.28
C GLY A 96 -6.09 -27.09 10.55
N MET A 97 -5.35 -26.30 11.32
CA MET A 97 -4.40 -25.32 10.79
C MET A 97 -3.24 -26.01 10.06
N HIS A 98 -2.90 -25.49 8.89
CA HIS A 98 -1.80 -25.96 8.08
C HIS A 98 -0.49 -25.27 8.47
N ASN A 99 0.61 -25.99 8.26
CA ASN A 99 1.93 -25.37 8.15
C ASN A 99 2.11 -24.78 6.76
N PHE A 100 3.11 -23.93 6.61
CA PHE A 100 3.54 -23.55 5.28
C PHE A 100 4.10 -24.74 4.51
N HIS A 101 3.97 -24.71 3.19
CA HIS A 101 4.45 -25.77 2.33
C HIS A 101 5.98 -25.84 2.35
N PRO A 102 6.60 -27.05 2.36
CA PRO A 102 8.06 -27.18 2.40
C PRO A 102 8.81 -26.56 1.21
N TRP A 103 8.11 -26.22 0.12
CA TRP A 103 8.71 -25.48 -0.99
C TRP A 103 9.12 -24.06 -0.61
N TYR A 104 8.36 -23.43 0.28
CA TYR A 104 8.69 -22.12 0.82
C TYR A 104 9.68 -22.21 1.99
N PHE A 105 9.72 -23.35 2.69
CA PHE A 105 10.52 -23.54 3.90
C PHE A 105 11.16 -24.94 3.92
N ASN A 106 12.49 -25.01 3.99
CA ASN A 106 13.17 -26.31 4.11
C ASN A 106 12.64 -27.06 5.35
N ARG A 107 12.39 -28.36 5.22
CA ARG A 107 11.77 -29.26 6.22
C ARG A 107 12.45 -29.20 7.60
N ASP A 108 13.72 -28.81 7.64
CA ASP A 108 14.54 -28.73 8.84
C ASP A 108 14.55 -27.33 9.49
N LYS A 109 13.97 -26.32 8.83
CA LYS A 109 13.87 -24.96 9.35
C LYS A 109 12.40 -24.63 9.59
N LYS A 110 12.07 -24.34 10.86
CA LYS A 110 10.82 -23.70 11.26
C LYS A 110 10.46 -22.58 10.27
N SER A 111 9.17 -22.33 10.09
CA SER A 111 8.57 -21.24 9.31
C SER A 111 9.31 -19.88 9.41
N ASP A 112 10.38 -19.72 8.61
CA ASP A 112 11.26 -18.55 8.57
C ASP A 112 10.73 -17.49 7.61
N LEU A 113 9.90 -16.58 8.13
CA LEU A 113 9.21 -15.54 7.35
C LEU A 113 10.13 -14.73 6.42
N SER A 114 11.44 -14.67 6.68
CA SER A 114 12.42 -14.00 5.79
C SER A 114 12.54 -14.64 4.40
N ARG A 115 12.10 -15.89 4.25
CA ARG A 115 12.12 -16.66 2.99
C ARG A 115 10.84 -16.57 2.18
N LEU A 116 9.82 -15.89 2.71
CA LEU A 116 8.58 -15.69 1.96
C LEU A 116 8.85 -14.91 0.66
N PRO A 117 8.13 -15.23 -0.42
CA PRO A 117 8.16 -14.38 -1.61
C PRO A 117 7.87 -12.92 -1.23
N ARG A 118 8.68 -11.98 -1.76
CA ARG A 118 8.69 -10.56 -1.35
C ARG A 118 7.40 -9.78 -1.67
N PHE A 119 6.41 -10.45 -2.25
CA PHE A 119 5.07 -9.91 -2.47
C PHE A 119 4.10 -10.20 -1.32
N PHE A 120 4.43 -11.13 -0.41
CA PHE A 120 3.72 -11.27 0.86
C PHE A 120 4.14 -10.18 1.83
N ALA A 121 3.15 -9.56 2.47
CA ALA A 121 3.32 -8.57 3.53
C ALA A 121 3.21 -9.20 4.92
N ALA A 122 2.34 -10.20 5.07
CA ALA A 122 2.11 -10.90 6.32
C ALA A 122 1.73 -12.35 6.04
N ALA A 123 2.11 -13.26 6.94
CA ALA A 123 1.66 -14.64 6.94
C ALA A 123 1.77 -15.24 8.34
N SER A 124 0.86 -16.13 8.68
CA SER A 124 0.88 -16.93 9.90
C SER A 124 0.39 -18.34 9.60
N CYS A 125 0.91 -19.33 10.32
CA CYS A 125 0.57 -20.74 10.16
C CYS A 125 0.66 -21.47 11.51
N LYS A 126 0.28 -22.75 11.55
CA LYS A 126 0.23 -23.53 12.81
C LYS A 126 1.53 -23.49 13.62
N GLU A 127 2.68 -23.65 12.97
CA GLU A 127 4.00 -23.57 13.63
C GLU A 127 4.35 -22.19 14.20
N LEU A 128 3.79 -21.12 13.63
CA LEU A 128 3.89 -19.76 14.15
C LEU A 128 2.85 -19.49 15.24
N GLY A 129 2.19 -20.56 15.71
CA GLY A 129 1.16 -20.50 16.73
C GLY A 129 -0.16 -19.97 16.21
N LEU A 130 -0.49 -20.07 14.92
CA LEU A 130 -1.82 -19.70 14.42
C LEU A 130 -2.90 -20.64 14.98
N HIS A 131 -4.01 -20.05 15.44
CA HIS A 131 -5.24 -20.75 15.79
C HIS A 131 -6.39 -20.30 14.87
N PRO A 132 -7.54 -20.99 14.88
CA PRO A 132 -8.72 -20.54 14.16
C PRO A 132 -9.03 -19.07 14.41
N GLY A 133 -9.52 -18.35 13.42
CA GLY A 133 -9.69 -16.91 13.49
C GLY A 133 -10.37 -16.30 12.27
N ALA A 134 -10.44 -14.99 12.24
CA ALA A 134 -11.05 -14.24 11.15
C ALA A 134 -10.33 -12.90 10.91
N LEU A 135 -10.49 -12.39 9.69
CA LEU A 135 -10.10 -11.04 9.32
C LEU A 135 -11.29 -10.11 9.53
N PHE A 136 -11.15 -9.16 10.43
CA PHE A 136 -12.13 -8.12 10.69
C PHE A 136 -11.70 -6.84 10.00
N CYS A 137 -12.56 -6.24 9.19
CA CYS A 137 -12.33 -4.92 8.61
C CYS A 137 -13.39 -3.95 9.10
N THR A 138 -12.96 -2.90 9.81
CA THR A 138 -13.79 -1.78 10.24
C THR A 138 -13.70 -0.68 9.20
N TYR A 139 -14.83 -0.20 8.73
CA TYR A 139 -14.93 0.87 7.71
C TYR A 139 -15.32 2.20 8.34
N ASN A 140 -15.18 3.29 7.56
CA ASN A 140 -15.51 4.65 7.99
C ASN A 140 -14.68 5.12 9.20
N VAL A 141 -13.43 4.66 9.31
CA VAL A 141 -12.56 4.94 10.44
C VAL A 141 -12.27 6.45 10.52
N GLY A 142 -12.47 7.05 11.69
CA GLY A 142 -12.28 8.49 11.87
C GLY A 142 -13.27 9.37 11.09
N GLY A 143 -14.42 8.82 10.68
CA GLY A 143 -15.43 9.52 9.89
C GLY A 143 -15.11 9.63 8.39
N VAL A 144 -14.03 9.00 7.92
CA VAL A 144 -13.63 9.01 6.50
C VAL A 144 -14.18 7.77 5.81
N LEU A 145 -15.17 7.94 4.92
CA LEU A 145 -15.90 6.83 4.27
C LEU A 145 -15.00 5.79 3.59
N GLN A 146 -13.88 6.26 3.03
CA GLN A 146 -12.93 5.45 2.27
C GLN A 146 -11.88 4.79 3.15
N ARG A 147 -11.82 5.12 4.44
CA ARG A 147 -10.78 4.63 5.35
C ARG A 147 -11.29 3.38 6.08
N GLY A 148 -10.51 2.32 5.99
CA GLY A 148 -10.74 1.06 6.69
C GLY A 148 -9.52 0.63 7.49
N LYS A 149 -9.74 -0.10 8.57
CA LYS A 149 -8.72 -0.78 9.36
C LYS A 149 -9.06 -2.26 9.40
N CYS A 150 -8.11 -3.11 9.02
CA CYS A 150 -8.29 -4.55 8.99
C CYS A 150 -7.32 -5.24 9.95
N GLU A 151 -7.82 -6.19 10.71
CA GLU A 151 -7.10 -6.91 11.76
C GLU A 151 -7.43 -8.40 11.66
N TYR A 152 -6.41 -9.25 11.56
CA TYR A 152 -6.61 -10.69 11.70
C TYR A 152 -6.44 -11.06 13.17
N ILE A 153 -7.51 -11.62 13.76
CA ILE A 153 -7.58 -11.99 15.17
C ILE A 153 -7.99 -13.46 15.26
N ASP A 154 -7.30 -14.22 16.10
CA ASP A 154 -7.65 -15.61 16.38
C ASP A 154 -8.56 -15.76 17.61
N ILE A 155 -9.05 -16.98 17.85
CA ILE A 155 -9.95 -17.33 18.96
C ILE A 155 -9.34 -17.13 20.36
N HIS A 156 -8.06 -16.79 20.47
CA HIS A 156 -7.39 -16.43 21.72
C HIS A 156 -7.07 -14.93 21.79
N ASP A 157 -7.77 -14.11 21.00
CA ASP A 157 -7.60 -12.66 20.89
C ASP A 157 -6.20 -12.22 20.47
N ARG A 158 -5.42 -13.12 19.84
CA ARG A 158 -4.09 -12.76 19.33
C ARG A 158 -4.21 -12.18 17.94
N GLN A 159 -3.67 -10.98 17.78
CA GLN A 159 -3.59 -10.29 16.50
C GLN A 159 -2.35 -10.77 15.73
N HIS A 160 -2.55 -11.34 14.54
CA HIS A 160 -1.43 -11.79 13.67
C HIS A 160 -1.07 -10.77 12.59
N ASP A 161 -1.98 -9.86 12.24
CA ASP A 161 -1.74 -8.78 11.28
C ASP A 161 -2.70 -7.61 11.54
N SER A 162 -2.26 -6.40 11.21
CA SER A 162 -3.06 -5.17 11.25
C SER A 162 -2.59 -4.22 10.16
N PHE A 163 -3.53 -3.69 9.39
CA PHE A 163 -3.23 -2.78 8.29
C PHE A 163 -4.38 -1.81 8.03
N THR A 164 -4.04 -0.69 7.39
CA THR A 164 -5.00 0.34 7.01
C THR A 164 -5.23 0.27 5.51
N VAL A 165 -6.47 0.51 5.08
CA VAL A 165 -6.85 0.51 3.67
C VAL A 165 -7.54 1.82 3.35
N LEU A 166 -7.25 2.38 2.19
CA LEU A 166 -7.93 3.56 1.65
C LEU A 166 -8.55 3.21 0.30
N ALA A 167 -9.87 3.29 0.19
CA ALA A 167 -10.62 2.86 -0.99
C ALA A 167 -10.91 4.01 -1.96
N HIS A 168 -10.49 3.85 -3.21
CA HIS A 168 -10.78 4.75 -4.34
C HIS A 168 -10.69 6.24 -3.97
N PRO A 169 -9.58 6.71 -3.38
CA PRO A 169 -9.47 8.13 -3.12
C PRO A 169 -9.61 8.88 -4.44
N GLN A 170 -10.61 9.77 -4.54
CA GLN A 170 -10.70 10.64 -5.69
C GLN A 170 -9.51 11.60 -5.65
N GLU A 171 -8.96 12.02 -6.79
CA GLU A 171 -7.98 13.11 -6.80
C GLU A 171 -8.51 14.36 -6.09
N ALA A 172 -9.83 14.56 -6.10
CA ALA A 172 -10.53 15.63 -5.37
C ALA A 172 -10.52 15.47 -3.84
N ASP A 173 -10.29 14.26 -3.31
CA ASP A 173 -10.11 14.02 -1.86
C ASP A 173 -8.70 14.39 -1.38
N TYR A 174 -7.77 14.65 -2.31
CA TYR A 174 -6.49 15.29 -2.08
C TYR A 174 -6.52 16.74 -2.55
N GLN A 175 -7.20 17.61 -1.80
CA GLN A 175 -7.00 19.04 -1.98
C GLN A 175 -5.69 19.43 -1.27
N PHE A 176 -4.57 19.48 -2.01
CA PHE A 176 -3.63 20.57 -1.79
C PHE A 176 -4.47 21.83 -2.01
N SER A 177 -4.98 22.42 -0.94
CA SER A 177 -6.07 23.41 -0.99
C SER A 177 -5.72 24.65 -1.81
N GLN A 178 -4.47 24.80 -2.23
CA GLN A 178 -4.00 25.61 -3.35
C GLN A 178 -2.58 25.18 -3.69
N ALA A 179 -2.08 25.60 -4.86
CA ALA A 179 -0.64 25.61 -5.11
C ALA A 179 0.06 26.29 -3.94
N SER A 180 0.70 25.49 -3.10
CA SER A 180 1.33 25.99 -1.87
C SER A 180 2.75 26.35 -2.23
N THR A 181 3.09 27.61 -2.01
CA THR A 181 4.44 28.11 -2.19
C THR A 181 5.21 27.85 -0.89
N TYR A 182 6.27 27.07 -0.98
CA TYR A 182 7.19 26.86 0.14
C TYR A 182 8.48 27.63 -0.14
N GLU A 183 8.83 28.52 0.77
CA GLU A 183 10.17 29.13 0.80
C GLU A 183 11.13 28.13 1.43
N CYS A 184 12.06 27.60 0.65
CA CYS A 184 13.14 26.81 1.21
C CYS A 184 14.18 27.73 1.85
N PRO A 185 14.85 27.29 2.93
CA PRO A 185 16.00 28.02 3.44
C PRO A 185 17.03 28.21 2.31
N PRO A 186 17.64 29.40 2.20
CA PRO A 186 18.59 29.67 1.13
C PRO A 186 19.78 28.71 1.23
N ALA A 187 20.25 28.22 0.07
CA ALA A 187 21.50 27.49 0.02
C ALA A 187 22.61 28.43 0.53
N ALA A 188 23.19 28.12 1.71
CA ALA A 188 24.14 29.00 2.38
C ALA A 188 25.35 29.34 1.49
N GLU A 189 25.75 28.38 0.64
CA GLU A 189 26.90 28.45 -0.27
C GLU A 189 26.63 27.64 -1.56
N ALA A 190 27.41 27.91 -2.62
CA ALA A 190 27.33 27.19 -3.89
C ALA A 190 27.58 25.68 -3.69
N GLY A 191 26.68 24.83 -4.21
CA GLY A 191 26.75 23.37 -4.03
C GLY A 191 26.10 22.84 -2.75
N ALA A 192 25.54 23.71 -1.89
CA ALA A 192 24.76 23.28 -0.74
C ALA A 192 23.37 22.77 -1.14
N LEU A 193 22.89 21.77 -0.41
CA LEU A 193 21.53 21.23 -0.53
C LEU A 193 20.54 22.16 0.18
N ALA A 194 19.59 22.73 -0.57
CA ALA A 194 18.40 23.34 0.00
C ALA A 194 17.29 22.27 0.03
N CYS A 195 16.92 21.81 1.23
CA CYS A 195 15.87 20.81 1.41
C CYS A 195 14.64 21.44 2.06
N CYS A 196 13.50 21.30 1.40
CA CYS A 196 12.20 21.62 1.95
C CYS A 196 11.53 20.35 2.50
N VAL A 197 11.04 20.42 3.73
CA VAL A 197 10.14 19.41 4.30
C VAL A 197 8.71 19.85 4.03
N ILE A 198 7.97 19.05 3.28
CA ILE A 198 6.58 19.35 2.95
C ILE A 198 5.67 18.45 3.79
N HIS A 199 4.86 19.10 4.62
CA HIS A 199 3.81 18.47 5.39
C HIS A 199 2.46 18.71 4.70
N PRO A 200 1.97 17.77 3.86
CA PRO A 200 0.64 17.89 3.28
C PRO A 200 -0.40 18.01 4.40
N LYS A 201 -1.42 18.84 4.16
CA LYS A 201 -2.55 19.04 5.08
C LYS A 201 -3.85 18.60 4.43
N ASP A 202 -4.81 18.16 5.24
CA ASP A 202 -6.17 17.83 4.82
C ASP A 202 -7.02 19.10 4.61
N PRO A 203 -8.27 18.99 4.10
CA PRO A 203 -9.16 20.14 3.87
C PRO A 203 -9.50 20.95 5.14
N GLN A 204 -9.25 20.40 6.32
CA GLN A 204 -9.44 21.05 7.61
C GLN A 204 -8.11 21.64 8.17
N GLY A 205 -7.03 21.59 7.40
CA GLY A 205 -5.71 22.12 7.76
C GLY A 205 -4.88 21.23 8.68
N ARG A 206 -5.30 19.97 8.91
CA ARG A 206 -4.59 19.00 9.78
C ARG A 206 -3.52 18.25 8.98
N PRO A 207 -2.43 17.78 9.60
CA PRO A 207 -1.43 16.96 8.92
C PRO A 207 -2.05 15.74 8.21
N SER A 208 -1.68 15.52 6.95
CA SER A 208 -2.13 14.38 6.15
C SER A 208 -1.29 13.15 6.45
N GLU A 209 -1.94 12.00 6.64
CA GLU A 209 -1.28 10.70 6.85
C GLU A 209 -1.01 9.93 5.55
N ALA A 210 -1.34 10.50 4.39
CA ALA A 210 -1.15 9.88 3.08
C ALA A 210 -0.43 10.83 2.11
N LEU A 211 0.56 10.29 1.37
CA LEU A 211 1.17 10.99 0.23
C LEU A 211 0.31 10.77 -1.03
N PRO A 212 0.18 11.79 -1.89
CA PRO A 212 -0.41 11.60 -3.22
C PRO A 212 0.35 10.54 -4.02
N ALA A 213 -0.36 9.82 -4.89
CA ALA A 213 0.26 8.82 -5.78
C ALA A 213 1.24 9.43 -6.80
N GLN A 214 1.05 10.70 -7.16
CA GLN A 214 1.93 11.51 -8.00
C GLN A 214 1.91 12.97 -7.54
N ILE A 215 3.08 13.60 -7.47
CA ILE A 215 3.26 15.00 -7.07
C ILE A 215 3.99 15.71 -8.21
N HIS A 216 3.42 16.79 -8.75
CA HIS A 216 4.16 17.70 -9.63
C HIS A 216 4.74 18.82 -8.78
N ALA A 217 6.07 18.86 -8.70
CA ALA A 217 6.79 19.98 -8.11
C ALA A 217 7.39 20.83 -9.23
N GLU A 218 6.91 22.06 -9.37
CA GLU A 218 7.60 23.08 -10.14
C GLU A 218 8.59 23.77 -9.21
N VAL A 219 9.86 23.78 -9.61
CA VAL A 219 10.93 24.48 -8.89
C VAL A 219 11.23 25.75 -9.66
N THR A 220 11.05 26.90 -9.01
CA THR A 220 11.51 28.19 -9.54
C THR A 220 12.71 28.65 -8.71
N VAL A 221 13.74 29.14 -9.40
CA VAL A 221 14.94 29.71 -8.78
C VAL A 221 14.95 31.20 -9.10
N ASP A 222 14.75 32.02 -8.07
CA ASP A 222 14.59 33.47 -8.25
C ASP A 222 15.93 34.18 -8.48
N GLU A 223 17.04 33.60 -7.97
CA GLU A 223 18.42 34.06 -8.20
C GLU A 223 19.36 32.84 -8.40
N GLY A 224 20.23 32.85 -9.41
CA GLY A 224 21.20 31.76 -9.69
C GLY A 224 20.70 30.67 -10.66
N ARG A 225 21.45 29.56 -10.77
CA ARG A 225 21.11 28.40 -11.63
C ARG A 225 20.84 27.13 -10.80
N ALA A 226 19.75 26.43 -11.12
CA ALA A 226 19.47 25.10 -10.59
C ALA A 226 20.31 24.05 -11.32
N GLY A 227 21.00 23.18 -10.59
CA GLY A 227 21.76 22.06 -11.16
C GLY A 227 20.91 20.80 -11.29
N ALA A 228 20.40 20.30 -10.15
CA ALA A 228 19.61 19.06 -10.10
C ALA A 228 18.51 19.15 -9.03
N VAL A 229 17.33 18.61 -9.35
CA VAL A 229 16.19 18.48 -8.44
C VAL A 229 16.02 17.00 -8.12
N SER A 230 16.03 16.65 -6.82
CA SER A 230 15.76 15.29 -6.36
C SER A 230 14.57 15.28 -5.41
N VAL A 231 13.61 14.40 -5.68
CA VAL A 231 12.43 14.20 -4.84
C VAL A 231 12.62 12.88 -4.09
N MET A 232 12.64 12.94 -2.76
CA MET A 232 12.76 11.75 -1.93
C MET A 232 11.54 11.62 -1.00
N PRO A 233 10.70 10.59 -1.16
CA PRO A 233 9.63 10.33 -0.21
C PRO A 233 10.25 9.92 1.13
N LEU A 234 9.81 10.52 2.24
CA LEU A 234 10.14 10.02 3.57
C LEU A 234 9.09 9.01 4.04
N ARG A 235 9.53 8.11 4.91
CA ARG A 235 8.66 7.23 5.69
C ARG A 235 7.90 8.09 6.72
N SER A 236 6.68 7.68 7.06
CA SER A 236 5.86 8.36 8.06
C SER A 236 6.51 8.24 9.44
N ASP A 237 6.83 9.38 10.03
CA ASP A 237 7.06 9.51 11.47
C ASP A 237 5.71 9.81 12.14
N ASP A 238 5.65 9.88 13.47
CA ASP A 238 4.44 10.10 14.29
C ASP A 238 3.63 11.39 13.97
N TRP A 239 4.07 12.18 12.98
CA TRP A 239 3.50 13.46 12.54
C TRP A 239 2.77 13.41 11.18
N GLY A 240 2.65 12.23 10.56
CA GLY A 240 1.97 12.05 9.28
C GLY A 240 2.93 11.87 8.08
N ALA A 241 2.35 11.77 6.89
CA ALA A 241 3.07 11.51 5.66
C ALA A 241 3.82 12.77 5.19
N SER A 242 5.15 12.76 5.25
CA SER A 242 6.00 13.89 4.82
C SER A 242 6.90 13.49 3.66
N PHE A 243 7.35 14.44 2.86
CA PHE A 243 8.38 14.20 1.85
C PHE A 243 9.40 15.33 1.82
N HIS A 244 10.64 14.97 1.45
CA HIS A 244 11.71 15.94 1.23
C HIS A 244 11.81 16.23 -0.26
N LEU A 245 11.80 17.52 -0.58
CA LEU A 245 12.26 17.99 -1.87
C LEU A 245 13.61 18.68 -1.66
N CYS A 246 14.66 18.11 -2.22
CA CYS A 246 15.99 18.68 -2.14
C CYS A 246 16.43 19.18 -3.51
N VAL A 247 16.83 20.44 -3.57
CA VAL A 247 17.36 21.09 -4.76
C VAL A 247 18.83 21.39 -4.53
N VAL A 248 19.67 20.99 -5.49
CA VAL A 248 21.08 21.35 -5.52
C VAL A 248 21.22 22.57 -6.43
N ALA A 249 21.51 23.71 -5.82
CA ALA A 249 21.80 24.95 -6.55
C ALA A 249 23.31 25.09 -6.77
N THR A 250 23.71 25.47 -7.98
CA THR A 250 25.13 25.68 -8.30
C THR A 250 25.65 27.04 -7.82
N GLU A 251 24.76 27.94 -7.42
CA GLU A 251 25.02 29.26 -6.86
C GLU A 251 24.06 29.52 -5.69
N ARG A 252 24.24 30.62 -4.95
CA ARG A 252 23.22 31.05 -3.96
C ARG A 252 21.89 31.25 -4.68
N ALA A 253 20.86 30.58 -4.17
CA ALA A 253 19.56 30.57 -4.77
C ALA A 253 18.45 30.61 -3.73
N THR A 254 17.44 31.44 -4.00
CA THR A 254 16.12 31.32 -3.37
C THR A 254 15.32 30.34 -4.20
N VAL A 255 14.89 29.26 -3.55
CA VAL A 255 14.14 28.17 -4.19
C VAL A 255 12.69 28.29 -3.79
N THR A 256 11.85 28.52 -4.77
CA THR A 256 10.40 28.59 -4.64
C THR A 256 9.80 27.30 -5.17
N LEU A 257 9.12 26.56 -4.28
CA LEU A 257 8.48 25.29 -4.65
C LEU A 257 6.99 25.47 -4.82
N ARG A 258 6.49 25.14 -6.01
CA ARG A 258 5.06 25.08 -6.29
C ARG A 258 4.64 23.64 -6.48
N VAL A 259 3.96 23.11 -5.48
CA VAL A 259 3.42 21.75 -5.52
C VAL A 259 2.01 21.78 -6.09
N ARG A 260 1.75 20.96 -7.10
CA ARG A 260 0.41 20.79 -7.70
C ARG A 260 0.04 19.30 -7.75
N PRO A 261 -1.27 18.99 -7.65
CA PRO A 261 -1.76 17.68 -8.07
C PRO A 261 -1.35 17.41 -9.52
N ALA A 262 -1.03 16.16 -9.85
CA ALA A 262 -0.98 15.76 -11.26
C ALA A 262 -2.35 16.03 -11.85
N GLN A 263 -2.44 16.90 -12.87
CA GLN A 263 -3.65 16.95 -13.67
C GLN A 263 -3.61 15.70 -14.54
N GLY A 264 -4.61 14.82 -14.41
CA GLY A 264 -4.78 13.69 -15.32
C GLY A 264 -4.74 14.16 -16.78
N PRO A 265 -4.35 13.29 -17.72
CA PRO A 265 -4.30 13.67 -19.14
C PRO A 265 -5.68 14.15 -19.60
N THR A 266 -5.74 15.39 -20.08
CA THR A 266 -6.89 15.98 -20.77
C THR A 266 -7.19 15.27 -22.07
#